data_AF-A0A5K4ERH6-F1
#
_entry.id   AF-A0A5K4ERH6-F1
#
_cell.length_a   1.000
_cell.length_b   1.000
_cell.length_c   1.000
_cell.angle_alpha   90.00
_cell.angle_beta   90.00
_cell.angle_gamma   90.00
#
_symmetry.space_group_name_H-M   'P 1'
#
loop_
_entity.id
_entity.type
_entity.pdbx_description
1 polymer ?
#
loop_
_entity_poly.entity_id
_entity_poly.type
_entity_poly.pdbx_seq_one_letter_code
_entity_poly.pdbx_strand_id
1 'polypeptide(L)'
;MNPGISSELFFASADGEYNARISSKLNASGYASLSLILEKSVSWTWLNPPRGSGVIDKENVPQPDCEWADSDNCDLEQQRRSKGNISCTIGVNTTDIGEFTLGAQCQISAHSRISGQIRLSIQKGVTVKLSLLRGTQTYSFPFILSDRPDRVALGYGLIFPILAFSAIRMLVYEPYLSRQLKLAQKSRRAKLREELARKRREALSTQELMRRAASRSKRNEMSISGLVIDQAIYGCLSPTSDPTTLSDVGGPLAFDVTIPLQAMIEKSHLRLPPGRWCDIQGFYDPCVGLLENPRQLHLSYTFHNSSHEVTVNENQGLAIPMSKHKVEIP
;
A
#
# COMPACT_ATOMS: atom_id res chain seq x y z
N MET A 1 -10.08 47.63 22.51
CA MET A 1 -10.72 46.92 21.37
C MET A 1 -10.77 47.91 20.22
N ASN A 2 -10.12 47.64 19.10
CA ASN A 2 -10.22 48.51 17.93
C ASN A 2 -11.53 48.17 17.21
N PRO A 3 -12.54 49.05 17.18
CA PRO A 3 -13.76 48.79 16.43
C PRO A 3 -13.41 48.70 14.94
N GLY A 4 -13.94 47.68 14.26
CA GLY A 4 -13.64 47.41 12.87
C GLY A 4 -14.61 46.42 12.26
N ILE A 5 -14.70 46.44 10.93
CA ILE A 5 -15.50 45.54 10.11
C ILE A 5 -14.53 44.58 9.41
N SER A 6 -14.74 43.29 9.56
CA SER A 6 -14.02 42.25 8.82
C SER A 6 -15.05 41.40 8.08
N SER A 7 -14.92 41.26 6.77
CA SER A 7 -15.69 40.31 5.98
C SER A 7 -14.76 39.28 5.35
N GLU A 8 -15.25 38.04 5.27
CA GLU A 8 -14.51 36.94 4.70
C GLU A 8 -15.45 36.06 3.88
N LEU A 9 -15.07 35.80 2.64
CA LEU A 9 -15.75 34.90 1.73
C LEU A 9 -14.83 33.73 1.41
N PHE A 10 -15.35 32.52 1.56
CA PHE A 10 -14.62 31.29 1.28
C PHE A 10 -15.38 30.49 0.23
N PHE A 11 -14.69 30.13 -0.84
CA PHE A 11 -15.17 29.30 -1.93
C PHE A 11 -14.33 28.03 -1.98
N ALA A 12 -14.97 26.87 -1.99
CA ALA A 12 -14.31 25.58 -2.15
C ALA A 12 -14.94 24.82 -3.31
N SER A 13 -14.12 24.14 -4.11
CA SER A 13 -14.58 23.21 -5.13
C SER A 13 -15.25 21.98 -4.49
N ALA A 14 -16.18 21.35 -5.19
CA ALA A 14 -16.85 20.11 -4.76
C ALA A 14 -15.83 18.99 -4.46
N ASP A 15 -14.73 18.94 -5.21
CA ASP A 15 -13.65 17.96 -5.02
C ASP A 15 -12.66 18.35 -3.90
N GLY A 16 -12.81 19.54 -3.30
CA GLY A 16 -11.93 20.08 -2.26
C GLY A 16 -10.52 20.44 -2.72
N GLU A 17 -10.23 20.37 -4.03
CA GLU A 17 -8.88 20.59 -4.56
C GLU A 17 -8.52 22.06 -4.79
N TYR A 18 -9.51 22.92 -4.96
CA TYR A 18 -9.36 24.35 -5.20
C TYR A 18 -10.12 25.12 -4.16
N ASN A 19 -9.43 26.03 -3.48
CA ASN A 19 -10.05 26.94 -2.52
C ASN A 19 -9.69 28.38 -2.89
N ALA A 20 -10.65 29.27 -2.78
CA ALA A 20 -10.45 30.71 -2.92
C ALA A 20 -11.02 31.42 -1.70
N ARG A 21 -10.25 32.32 -1.10
CA ARG A 21 -10.63 33.07 0.09
C ARG A 21 -10.41 34.55 -0.17
N ILE A 22 -11.46 35.34 0.01
CA ILE A 22 -11.43 36.80 -0.11
C ILE A 22 -11.66 37.37 1.29
N SER A 23 -10.72 38.16 1.80
CA SER A 23 -10.87 38.83 3.08
C SER A 23 -10.74 40.33 2.94
N SER A 24 -11.69 41.07 3.50
CA SER A 24 -11.68 42.52 3.64
C SER A 24 -11.67 42.88 5.11
N LYS A 25 -10.79 43.79 5.52
CA LYS A 25 -10.71 44.30 6.90
C LYS A 25 -10.64 45.81 6.86
N LEU A 26 -11.45 46.46 7.69
CA LEU A 26 -11.49 47.90 7.87
C LEU A 26 -11.53 48.22 9.37
N ASN A 27 -10.51 48.91 9.87
CA ASN A 27 -10.45 49.35 11.26
C ASN A 27 -10.78 50.84 11.36
N ALA A 28 -11.35 51.26 12.50
CA ALA A 28 -11.61 52.67 12.79
C ALA A 28 -10.34 53.54 12.84
N SER A 29 -9.16 52.93 12.96
CA SER A 29 -7.85 53.60 12.88
C SER A 29 -7.39 53.91 11.44
N GLY A 30 -8.25 53.72 10.44
CA GLY A 30 -7.95 53.99 9.02
C GLY A 30 -7.19 52.87 8.29
N TYR A 31 -6.97 51.72 8.94
CA TYR A 31 -6.36 50.56 8.28
C TYR A 31 -7.42 49.81 7.47
N ALA A 32 -7.24 49.76 6.15
CA ALA A 32 -8.04 48.95 5.24
C ALA A 32 -7.14 47.94 4.51
N SER A 33 -7.59 46.69 4.41
CA SER A 33 -6.91 45.64 3.64
C SER A 33 -7.91 44.76 2.90
N LEU A 34 -7.66 44.52 1.63
CA LEU A 34 -8.39 43.56 0.79
C LEU A 34 -7.39 42.52 0.28
N SER A 35 -7.61 41.23 0.53
CA SER A 35 -6.74 40.16 0.06
C SER A 35 -7.51 38.99 -0.53
N LEU A 36 -7.01 38.48 -1.66
CA LEU A 36 -7.48 37.29 -2.36
C LEU A 36 -6.41 36.20 -2.22
N ILE A 37 -6.78 35.07 -1.61
CA ILE A 37 -5.95 33.88 -1.42
C ILE A 37 -6.52 32.78 -2.29
N LEU A 38 -5.72 32.23 -3.19
CA LEU A 38 -6.04 31.07 -4.00
C LEU A 38 -5.16 29.92 -3.52
N GLU A 39 -5.77 28.80 -3.14
CA GLU A 39 -5.08 27.58 -2.74
C GLU A 39 -5.45 26.44 -3.68
N LYS A 40 -4.46 25.66 -4.08
CA LYS A 40 -4.64 24.44 -4.86
C LYS A 40 -3.92 23.30 -4.17
N SER A 41 -4.64 22.21 -3.89
CA SER A 41 -4.02 20.96 -3.46
C SER A 41 -3.42 20.24 -4.67
N VAL A 42 -2.21 19.72 -4.51
CA VAL A 42 -1.39 19.19 -5.60
C VAL A 42 -0.72 17.88 -5.17
N SER A 43 -0.86 16.86 -6.01
CA SER A 43 -0.33 15.50 -5.77
C SER A 43 1.11 15.30 -6.29
N TRP A 44 1.82 16.36 -6.66
CA TRP A 44 3.14 16.26 -7.27
C TRP A 44 4.16 15.52 -6.39
N THR A 45 4.96 14.66 -7.03
CA THR A 45 5.94 13.78 -6.40
C THR A 45 7.03 14.52 -5.63
N TRP A 46 7.34 15.77 -6.01
CA TRP A 46 8.33 16.61 -5.32
C TRP A 46 7.77 17.37 -4.10
N LEU A 47 6.45 17.61 -4.05
CA LEU A 47 5.73 18.25 -2.94
C LEU A 47 5.17 17.24 -1.92
N ASN A 48 5.21 15.94 -2.26
CA ASN A 48 4.76 14.86 -1.40
C ASN A 48 5.92 13.89 -1.12
N PRO A 49 5.90 13.19 0.03
CA PRO A 49 6.87 12.13 0.29
C PRO A 49 6.62 11.00 -0.71
N PRO A 50 7.67 10.30 -1.19
CA PRO A 50 7.48 9.20 -2.11
C PRO A 50 6.60 8.14 -1.44
N ARG A 51 5.58 7.70 -2.19
CA ARG A 51 4.65 6.66 -1.75
C ARG A 51 5.45 5.40 -1.43
N GLY A 52 5.18 4.79 -0.28
CA GLY A 52 5.72 3.45 0.02
C GLY A 52 5.39 2.52 -1.14
N SER A 53 6.33 1.65 -1.50
CA SER A 53 6.34 0.77 -2.68
C SER A 53 5.22 -0.30 -2.72
N GLY A 54 4.12 -0.13 -1.98
CA GLY A 54 3.06 -1.13 -1.82
C GLY A 54 1.70 -0.72 -2.39
N VAL A 55 1.66 0.16 -3.39
CA VAL A 55 0.39 0.52 -4.05
C VAL A 55 -0.07 -0.65 -4.93
N ILE A 56 -0.92 -1.51 -4.36
CA ILE A 56 -1.90 -2.28 -5.11
C ILE A 56 -3.24 -1.59 -4.81
N ASP A 57 -3.92 -1.11 -5.86
CA ASP A 57 -5.29 -0.60 -5.75
C ASP A 57 -6.21 -1.76 -5.31
N LYS A 58 -6.63 -1.74 -4.04
CA LYS A 58 -7.57 -2.74 -3.49
C LYS A 58 -8.98 -2.16 -3.50
N GLU A 59 -9.67 -2.25 -4.64
CA GLU A 59 -11.12 -1.95 -4.68
C GLU A 59 -12.00 -3.20 -4.51
N ASN A 60 -11.43 -4.40 -4.34
CA ASN A 60 -12.21 -5.60 -3.97
C ASN A 60 -11.30 -6.75 -3.50
N VAL A 61 -10.82 -6.71 -2.25
CA VAL A 61 -9.90 -7.75 -1.76
C VAL A 61 -10.29 -8.23 -0.35
N PRO A 62 -10.54 -9.54 -0.15
CA PRO A 62 -10.75 -10.13 1.16
C PRO A 62 -9.52 -9.96 2.06
N GLN A 63 -9.76 -9.64 3.34
CA GLN A 63 -8.75 -9.48 4.38
C GLN A 63 -7.85 -10.72 4.48
N PRO A 64 -6.54 -10.61 4.24
CA PRO A 64 -5.60 -11.66 4.61
C PRO A 64 -5.37 -11.58 6.13
N ASP A 65 -5.61 -12.66 6.88
CA ASP A 65 -5.38 -12.78 8.34
C ASP A 65 -3.87 -12.83 8.69
N CYS A 66 -3.04 -12.15 7.92
CA CYS A 66 -1.63 -12.00 8.16
C CYS A 66 -1.43 -10.64 8.84
N GLU A 67 -1.12 -10.62 10.15
CA GLU A 67 -0.92 -9.39 10.94
C GLU A 67 0.05 -8.39 10.28
N TRP A 68 1.01 -8.88 9.49
CA TRP A 68 1.94 -8.03 8.74
C TRP A 68 1.30 -7.33 7.53
N ALA A 69 0.27 -7.91 6.90
CA ALA A 69 -0.46 -7.31 5.78
C ALA A 69 -1.44 -6.22 6.25
N ASP A 70 -1.93 -6.32 7.49
CA ASP A 70 -2.76 -5.28 8.11
C ASP A 70 -1.95 -4.04 8.53
N SER A 71 -0.67 -4.22 8.90
CA SER A 71 0.21 -3.09 9.23
C SER A 71 0.44 -2.15 8.05
N ASP A 72 0.44 -2.67 6.82
CA ASP A 72 0.53 -1.87 5.60
C ASP A 72 -0.78 -1.07 5.36
N ASN A 73 -1.94 -1.54 5.82
CA ASN A 73 -3.23 -0.89 5.58
C ASN A 73 -3.37 0.44 6.35
N CYS A 74 -2.90 0.48 7.61
CA CYS A 74 -2.89 1.72 8.41
C CYS A 74 -1.93 2.77 7.86
N ASP A 75 -0.74 2.38 7.40
CA ASP A 75 0.24 3.31 6.82
C ASP A 75 -0.26 3.88 5.47
N LEU A 76 -0.94 3.05 4.67
CA LEU A 76 -1.47 3.42 3.34
C LEU A 76 -2.67 4.38 3.39
N GLU A 77 -3.64 4.16 4.29
CA GLU A 77 -4.77 5.09 4.46
C GLU A 77 -4.31 6.47 4.98
N GLN A 78 -3.34 6.48 5.88
CA GLN A 78 -2.76 7.70 6.44
C GLN A 78 -1.97 8.47 5.36
N GLN A 79 -1.27 7.77 4.46
CA GLN A 79 -0.50 8.36 3.36
C GLN A 79 -1.37 8.88 2.22
N ARG A 80 -2.60 8.34 2.05
CA ARG A 80 -3.61 8.77 1.06
C ARG A 80 -4.09 10.22 1.27
N ARG A 81 -3.96 10.77 2.50
CA ARG A 81 -4.40 12.13 2.86
C ARG A 81 -3.33 13.23 2.72
N SER A 82 -2.08 12.87 2.41
CA SER A 82 -0.98 13.83 2.32
C SER A 82 -0.90 14.46 0.91
N LYS A 83 -1.74 15.46 0.63
CA LYS A 83 -1.57 16.35 -0.53
C LYS A 83 -0.79 17.62 -0.12
N GLY A 84 0.16 18.03 -0.94
CA GLY A 84 0.83 19.33 -0.83
C GLY A 84 -0.08 20.44 -1.35
N ASN A 85 0.13 21.67 -0.91
CA ASN A 85 -0.70 22.81 -1.30
C ASN A 85 0.15 23.92 -1.90
N ILE A 86 -0.33 24.55 -2.95
CA ILE A 86 0.25 25.77 -3.53
C ILE A 86 -0.72 26.90 -3.24
N SER A 87 -0.22 28.01 -2.71
CA SER A 87 -1.02 29.18 -2.41
C SER A 87 -0.50 30.43 -3.11
N CYS A 88 -1.41 31.26 -3.58
CA CYS A 88 -1.13 32.57 -4.16
C CYS A 88 -2.00 33.60 -3.44
N THR A 89 -1.41 34.60 -2.81
CA THR A 89 -2.12 35.68 -2.13
C THR A 89 -1.81 37.00 -2.81
N ILE A 90 -2.85 37.73 -3.20
CA ILE A 90 -2.76 39.09 -3.73
C ILE A 90 -3.50 39.98 -2.74
N GLY A 91 -2.83 40.97 -2.17
CA GLY A 91 -3.40 41.86 -1.18
C GLY A 91 -3.12 43.32 -1.49
N VAL A 92 -4.07 44.17 -1.13
CA VAL A 92 -3.98 45.63 -1.17
C VAL A 92 -4.21 46.10 0.25
N ASN A 93 -3.30 46.91 0.76
CA ASN A 93 -3.34 47.38 2.14
C ASN A 93 -2.99 48.87 2.18
N THR A 94 -3.65 49.62 3.06
CA THR A 94 -3.34 51.02 3.36
C THR A 94 -1.88 51.28 3.72
N THR A 95 -1.21 50.32 4.37
CA THR A 95 0.22 50.45 4.71
C THR A 95 1.08 50.06 3.52
N ASP A 96 1.08 48.78 3.11
CA ASP A 96 2.02 48.27 2.12
C ASP A 96 1.65 48.57 0.64
N ILE A 97 0.50 49.22 0.38
CA ILE A 97 -0.15 49.54 -0.91
C ILE A 97 -0.50 48.29 -1.73
N GLY A 98 0.47 47.41 -1.98
CA GLY A 98 0.30 46.12 -2.64
C GLY A 98 1.25 45.08 -2.07
N GLU A 99 0.69 43.91 -1.76
CA GLU A 99 1.40 42.71 -1.36
C GLU A 99 1.07 41.55 -2.30
N PHE A 100 2.09 40.81 -2.70
CA PHE A 100 1.97 39.61 -3.51
C PHE A 100 2.76 38.50 -2.84
N THR A 101 2.11 37.38 -2.53
CA THR A 101 2.73 36.24 -1.86
C THR A 101 2.53 34.98 -2.68
N LEU A 102 3.63 34.27 -2.97
CA LEU A 102 3.61 32.93 -3.53
C LEU A 102 4.07 31.95 -2.48
N GLY A 103 3.27 30.93 -2.19
CA GLY A 103 3.52 29.93 -1.17
C GLY A 103 3.43 28.51 -1.73
N ALA A 104 4.27 27.63 -1.21
CA ALA A 104 4.17 26.20 -1.40
C ALA A 104 4.32 25.52 -0.04
N GLN A 105 3.44 24.54 0.22
CA GLN A 105 3.43 23.74 1.44
C GLN A 105 3.58 22.26 1.07
N CYS A 106 4.61 21.66 1.63
CA CYS A 106 4.96 20.25 1.52
C CYS A 106 4.73 19.57 2.87
N GLN A 107 4.00 18.46 2.87
CA GLN A 107 3.84 17.63 4.07
C GLN A 107 4.97 16.61 4.08
N ILE A 108 5.75 16.52 5.16
CA ILE A 108 6.89 15.59 5.26
C ILE A 108 6.54 14.37 6.11
N SER A 109 5.71 14.58 7.13
CA SER A 109 5.24 13.56 8.05
C SER A 109 3.83 13.91 8.52
N ALA A 110 3.12 12.98 9.15
CA ALA A 110 1.78 13.18 9.70
C ALA A 110 1.67 14.43 10.59
N HIS A 111 2.74 14.76 11.32
CA HIS A 111 2.78 15.90 12.24
C HIS A 111 3.74 17.01 11.81
N SER A 112 4.38 16.90 10.64
CA SER A 112 5.39 17.88 10.20
C SER A 112 5.10 18.39 8.78
N ARG A 113 4.93 19.71 8.66
CA ARG A 113 4.70 20.40 7.38
C ARG A 113 5.76 21.47 7.18
N ILE A 114 6.36 21.52 6.00
CA ILE A 114 7.27 22.57 5.60
C ILE A 114 6.56 23.47 4.60
N SER A 115 6.62 24.78 4.81
CA SER A 115 6.06 25.78 3.91
C SER A 115 7.11 26.83 3.57
N GLY A 116 7.33 27.05 2.28
CA GLY A 116 8.13 28.14 1.73
C GLY A 116 7.21 29.16 1.10
N GLN A 117 7.39 30.44 1.44
CA GLN A 117 6.61 31.53 0.87
C GLN A 117 7.49 32.73 0.56
N ILE A 118 7.27 33.34 -0.60
CA ILE A 118 7.96 34.54 -1.08
C ILE A 118 6.94 35.67 -1.05
N ARG A 119 7.26 36.73 -0.31
CA ARG A 119 6.44 37.94 -0.18
C ARG A 119 7.12 39.09 -0.90
N LEU A 120 6.36 39.75 -1.75
CA LEU A 120 6.68 40.94 -2.49
C LEU A 120 5.78 42.05 -1.99
N SER A 121 6.36 43.06 -1.36
CA SER A 121 5.65 44.22 -0.87
C SER A 121 6.29 45.48 -1.44
N ILE A 122 5.48 46.43 -1.90
CA ILE A 122 6.00 47.64 -2.54
C ILE A 122 6.86 48.46 -1.57
N GLN A 123 6.48 48.50 -0.28
CA GLN A 123 7.20 49.25 0.75
C GLN A 123 8.25 48.44 1.53
N LYS A 124 8.06 47.12 1.66
CA LYS A 124 8.95 46.23 2.46
C LYS A 124 9.84 45.33 1.59
N GLY A 125 9.85 45.57 0.27
CA GLY A 125 10.65 44.85 -0.72
C GLY A 125 10.34 43.35 -0.79
N VAL A 126 11.40 42.53 -0.80
CA VAL A 126 11.31 41.08 -1.03
C VAL A 126 11.69 40.31 0.22
N THR A 127 10.79 39.46 0.70
CA THR A 127 11.03 38.60 1.89
C THR A 127 10.71 37.15 1.56
N VAL A 128 11.66 36.25 1.81
CA VAL A 128 11.44 34.79 1.72
C VAL A 128 11.25 34.26 3.12
N LYS A 129 10.12 33.60 3.41
CA LYS A 129 9.83 33.01 4.70
C LYS A 129 9.76 31.49 4.57
N LEU A 130 10.67 30.81 5.25
CA LEU A 130 10.64 29.36 5.43
C LEU A 130 9.97 29.05 6.76
N SER A 131 9.01 28.13 6.78
CA SER A 131 8.26 27.77 7.97
C SER A 131 8.16 26.26 8.12
N LEU A 132 8.39 25.76 9.33
CA LEU A 132 8.26 24.38 9.74
C LEU A 132 7.19 24.30 10.82
N LEU A 133 6.09 23.64 10.52
CA LEU A 133 5.02 23.32 11.45
C LEU A 133 5.28 21.91 11.98
N ARG A 134 5.57 21.77 13.27
CA ARG A 134 5.70 20.47 13.94
C ARG A 134 4.72 20.39 15.11
N GLY A 135 3.68 19.58 14.97
CA GLY A 135 2.60 19.50 15.94
C GLY A 135 1.90 20.85 16.12
N THR A 136 2.00 21.45 17.31
CA THR A 136 1.45 22.77 17.64
C THR A 136 2.46 23.91 17.49
N GLN A 137 3.73 23.61 17.24
CA GLN A 137 4.79 24.62 17.15
C GLN A 137 5.04 25.04 15.70
N THR A 138 5.09 26.35 15.48
CA THR A 138 5.41 26.95 14.18
C THR A 138 6.77 27.62 14.27
N TYR A 139 7.78 27.02 13.65
CA TYR A 139 9.10 27.63 13.47
C TYR A 139 9.07 28.42 12.17
N SER A 140 9.41 29.71 12.21
CA SER A 140 9.43 30.51 10.98
C SER A 140 10.67 31.38 10.89
N PHE A 141 11.37 31.24 9.77
CA PHE A 141 12.62 31.92 9.45
C PHE A 141 12.37 32.88 8.28
N PRO A 142 12.16 34.19 8.56
CA PRO A 142 12.06 35.20 7.52
C PRO A 142 13.46 35.67 7.11
N PHE A 143 13.76 35.55 5.83
CA PHE A 143 14.93 36.13 5.17
C PHE A 143 14.49 37.37 4.41
N ILE A 144 14.97 38.53 4.82
CA ILE A 144 14.70 39.80 4.15
C ILE A 144 15.81 39.98 3.10
N LEU A 145 15.43 40.02 1.82
CA LEU A 145 16.41 40.07 0.71
C LEU A 145 16.66 41.50 0.25
N SER A 146 15.65 42.35 0.23
CA SER A 146 15.77 43.78 -0.07
C SER A 146 14.65 44.56 0.61
N ASP A 147 14.97 45.78 1.05
CA ASP A 147 14.01 46.74 1.59
C ASP A 147 13.21 47.44 0.48
N ARG A 148 13.64 47.32 -0.79
CA ARG A 148 12.96 47.86 -1.97
C ARG A 148 12.62 46.76 -2.97
N PRO A 149 11.61 46.95 -3.83
CA PRO A 149 11.24 45.96 -4.82
C PRO A 149 12.27 45.90 -5.96
N ASP A 150 13.34 45.14 -5.77
CA ASP A 150 14.37 44.90 -6.78
C ASP A 150 14.11 43.61 -7.57
N ARG A 151 14.17 43.70 -8.90
CA ARG A 151 13.96 42.54 -9.81
C ARG A 151 14.99 41.44 -9.58
N VAL A 152 16.22 41.83 -9.26
CA VAL A 152 17.33 40.91 -9.01
C VAL A 152 17.12 40.14 -7.70
N ALA A 153 16.71 40.84 -6.63
CA ALA A 153 16.40 40.21 -5.34
C ALA A 153 15.23 39.23 -5.46
N LEU A 154 14.21 39.57 -6.26
CA LEU A 154 13.11 38.66 -6.59
C LEU A 154 13.60 37.42 -7.34
N GLY A 155 14.48 37.59 -8.34
CA GLY A 155 15.03 36.49 -9.13
C GLY A 155 15.76 35.46 -8.26
N TYR A 156 16.71 35.90 -7.43
CA TYR A 156 17.40 35.00 -6.51
C TYR A 156 16.47 34.45 -5.43
N GLY A 157 15.53 35.25 -4.92
CA GLY A 157 14.53 34.83 -3.93
C GLY A 157 13.58 33.74 -4.42
N LEU A 158 13.38 33.61 -5.74
CA LEU A 158 12.60 32.52 -6.35
C LEU A 158 13.49 31.32 -6.69
N ILE A 159 14.58 31.56 -7.42
CA ILE A 159 15.40 30.49 -8.02
C ILE A 159 16.19 29.75 -6.94
N PHE A 160 16.81 30.47 -6.00
CA PHE A 160 17.67 29.87 -4.98
C PHE A 160 16.94 28.86 -4.07
N PRO A 161 15.80 29.18 -3.42
CA PRO A 161 15.14 28.22 -2.54
C PRO A 161 14.60 27.00 -3.29
N ILE A 162 14.13 27.17 -4.54
CA ILE A 162 13.66 26.04 -5.36
C ILE A 162 14.83 25.12 -5.73
N LEU A 163 15.95 25.70 -6.17
CA LEU A 163 17.14 24.95 -6.55
C LEU A 163 17.78 24.26 -5.34
N ALA A 164 17.89 24.97 -4.20
CA ALA A 164 18.39 24.40 -2.95
C ALA A 164 17.51 23.24 -2.46
N PHE A 165 16.18 23.41 -2.49
CA PHE A 165 15.24 22.34 -2.12
C PHE A 165 15.37 21.12 -3.03
N SER A 166 15.45 21.33 -4.35
CA SER A 166 15.62 20.27 -5.33
C SER A 166 16.94 19.51 -5.13
N ALA A 167 18.06 20.24 -4.92
CA ALA A 167 19.37 19.64 -4.69
C ALA A 167 19.40 18.81 -3.40
N ILE A 168 18.90 19.35 -2.29
CA ILE A 168 18.83 18.63 -1.00
C ILE A 168 17.96 17.37 -1.14
N ARG A 169 16.83 17.48 -1.84
CA ARG A 169 15.92 16.35 -2.03
C ARG A 169 16.56 15.24 -2.85
N MET A 170 17.11 15.58 -4.02
CA MET A 170 17.67 14.60 -4.96
C MET A 170 18.97 13.97 -4.43
N LEU A 171 19.85 14.76 -3.81
CA LEU A 171 21.17 14.28 -3.38
C LEU A 171 21.16 13.58 -2.02
N VAL A 172 20.26 13.96 -1.11
CA VAL A 172 20.27 13.47 0.28
C VAL A 172 19.02 12.68 0.61
N TYR A 173 17.84 13.27 0.41
CA TYR A 173 16.59 12.69 0.90
C TYR A 173 16.17 11.43 0.13
N GLU A 174 16.12 11.48 -1.20
CA GLU A 174 15.72 10.34 -2.05
C GLU A 174 16.67 9.13 -1.95
N PRO A 175 18.00 9.27 -1.99
CA PRO A 175 18.89 8.12 -1.81
C PRO A 175 18.83 7.56 -0.39
N TYR A 176 18.68 8.41 0.64
CA TYR A 176 18.51 7.94 2.01
C TYR A 176 17.22 7.14 2.18
N LEU A 177 16.09 7.70 1.71
CA LEU A 177 14.78 7.08 1.84
C LEU A 177 14.68 5.78 1.03
N SER A 178 15.19 5.77 -0.20
CA SER A 178 15.23 4.54 -1.01
C SER A 178 16.08 3.44 -0.37
N ARG A 179 17.20 3.79 0.29
CA ARG A 179 17.99 2.83 1.07
C ARG A 179 17.21 2.28 2.26
N GLN A 180 16.53 3.15 3.01
CA GLN A 180 15.70 2.71 4.13
C GLN A 180 14.55 1.80 3.68
N LEU A 181 13.84 2.16 2.62
CA LEU A 181 12.77 1.35 2.05
C LEU A 181 13.28 -0.02 1.58
N LYS A 182 14.45 -0.07 0.92
CA LYS A 182 15.08 -1.33 0.52
C LYS A 182 15.46 -2.20 1.71
N LEU A 183 16.00 -1.61 2.79
CA LEU A 183 16.33 -2.35 4.01
C LEU A 183 15.08 -2.87 4.71
N ALA A 184 14.02 -2.06 4.80
CA ALA A 184 12.73 -2.46 5.34
C ALA A 184 12.09 -3.57 4.51
N GLN A 185 12.15 -3.50 3.17
CA GLN A 185 11.68 -4.56 2.29
C GLN A 185 12.46 -5.86 2.49
N LYS A 186 13.79 -5.78 2.63
CA LYS A 186 14.62 -6.96 2.90
C LYS A 186 14.29 -7.61 4.23
N SER A 187 14.13 -6.83 5.30
CA SER A 187 13.77 -7.36 6.62
C SER A 187 12.36 -7.95 6.62
N ARG A 188 11.38 -7.31 5.96
CA ARG A 188 10.04 -7.85 5.75
C ARG A 188 10.07 -9.20 5.02
N ARG A 189 10.82 -9.29 3.91
CA ARG A 189 10.99 -10.55 3.16
C ARG A 189 11.68 -11.63 3.97
N ALA A 190 12.62 -11.28 4.84
CA ALA A 190 13.28 -12.25 5.72
C ALA A 190 12.32 -12.82 6.77
N LYS A 191 11.52 -11.97 7.42
CA LYS A 191 10.50 -12.41 8.38
C LYS A 191 9.45 -13.32 7.74
N LEU A 192 8.93 -12.93 6.57
CA LEU A 192 7.97 -13.75 5.83
C LEU A 192 8.54 -15.14 5.52
N ARG A 193 9.79 -15.21 5.03
CA ARG A 193 10.45 -16.50 4.76
C ARG A 193 10.56 -17.38 6.00
N GLU A 194 10.89 -16.80 7.16
CA GLU A 194 11.00 -17.55 8.40
C GLU A 194 9.65 -18.12 8.86
N GLU A 195 8.58 -17.33 8.77
CA GLU A 195 7.22 -17.76 9.08
C GLU A 195 6.73 -18.87 8.15
N LEU A 196 6.94 -18.71 6.84
CA LEU A 196 6.61 -19.72 5.82
C LEU A 196 7.39 -21.02 6.07
N ALA A 197 8.68 -20.93 6.36
CA ALA A 197 9.51 -22.08 6.70
C ALA A 197 9.07 -22.77 8.00
N ARG A 198 8.55 -22.02 8.99
CA ARG A 198 7.99 -22.57 10.22
C ARG A 198 6.70 -23.35 9.93
N LYS A 199 5.73 -22.71 9.27
CA LYS A 199 4.44 -23.35 8.94
C LYS A 199 4.62 -24.58 8.04
N ARG A 200 5.57 -24.54 7.10
CA ARG A 200 5.90 -25.72 6.29
C ARG A 200 6.42 -26.88 7.13
N ARG A 201 7.30 -26.62 8.12
CA ARG A 201 7.79 -27.65 9.04
C ARG A 201 6.67 -28.23 9.90
N GLU A 202 5.76 -27.38 10.38
CA GLU A 202 4.57 -27.81 11.13
C GLU A 202 3.67 -28.72 10.28
N ALA A 203 3.39 -28.33 9.03
CA ALA A 203 2.61 -29.16 8.10
C ALA A 203 3.29 -30.50 7.81
N LEU A 204 4.60 -30.52 7.55
CA LEU A 204 5.33 -31.79 7.34
C LEU A 204 5.32 -32.69 8.57
N SER A 205 5.42 -32.11 9.78
CA SER A 205 5.36 -32.87 11.02
C SER A 205 3.98 -33.51 11.26
N THR A 206 2.90 -32.78 10.93
CA THR A 206 1.53 -33.31 11.04
C THR A 206 1.26 -34.38 9.99
N GLN A 207 1.76 -34.22 8.76
CA GLN A 207 1.70 -35.27 7.74
C GLN A 207 2.38 -36.57 8.19
N GLU A 208 3.54 -36.47 8.86
CA GLU A 208 4.23 -37.66 9.36
C GLU A 208 3.43 -38.38 10.47
N LEU A 209 2.74 -37.64 11.33
CA LEU A 209 1.81 -38.22 12.32
C LEU A 209 0.61 -38.90 11.65
N MET A 210 0.08 -38.31 10.58
CA MET A 210 -1.05 -38.85 9.82
C MET A 210 -0.69 -40.04 8.92
N ARG A 211 0.60 -40.26 8.65
CA ARG A 211 1.11 -41.29 7.72
C ARG A 211 0.57 -42.69 8.01
N ARG A 212 0.45 -43.05 9.29
CA ARG A 212 -0.10 -44.35 9.71
C ARG A 212 -1.59 -44.47 9.39
N ALA A 213 -2.37 -43.43 9.64
CA ALA A 213 -3.80 -43.39 9.32
C ALA A 213 -4.02 -43.42 7.80
N ALA A 214 -3.27 -42.61 7.04
CA ALA A 214 -3.30 -42.59 5.58
C ALA A 214 -2.96 -43.97 4.98
N SER A 215 -1.93 -44.65 5.50
CA SER A 215 -1.53 -45.98 5.02
C SER A 215 -2.59 -47.05 5.30
N ARG A 216 -3.29 -46.96 6.44
CA ARG A 216 -4.40 -47.87 6.78
C ARG A 216 -5.59 -47.61 5.86
N SER A 217 -5.98 -46.35 5.68
CA SER A 217 -7.04 -45.94 4.74
C SER A 217 -6.73 -46.44 3.33
N LYS A 218 -5.52 -46.18 2.82
CA LYS A 218 -5.07 -46.64 1.49
C LYS A 218 -5.21 -48.14 1.29
N ARG A 219 -4.79 -48.96 2.27
CA ARG A 219 -4.91 -50.43 2.20
C ARG A 219 -6.37 -50.90 2.23
N ASN A 220 -7.20 -50.29 3.08
CA ASN A 220 -8.61 -50.64 3.18
C ASN A 220 -9.34 -50.33 1.86
N GLU A 221 -9.16 -49.12 1.33
CA GLU A 221 -9.74 -48.70 0.06
C GLU A 221 -9.22 -49.54 -1.12
N MET A 222 -7.92 -49.88 -1.16
CA MET A 222 -7.38 -50.79 -2.17
C MET A 222 -8.04 -52.18 -2.16
N SER A 223 -8.34 -52.74 -0.97
CA SER A 223 -9.00 -54.06 -0.87
C SER A 223 -10.43 -54.06 -1.39
N ILE A 224 -11.10 -52.91 -1.34
CA ILE A 224 -12.50 -52.71 -1.77
C ILE A 224 -12.54 -52.14 -3.20
N SER A 225 -11.38 -51.89 -3.83
CA SER A 225 -11.28 -51.15 -5.10
C SER A 225 -11.95 -49.76 -5.04
N GLY A 226 -11.90 -49.14 -3.86
CA GLY A 226 -12.46 -47.83 -3.55
C GLY A 226 -11.58 -46.67 -4.01
N LEU A 227 -11.58 -45.57 -3.25
CA LEU A 227 -10.90 -44.33 -3.63
C LEU A 227 -9.46 -44.30 -3.09
N VAL A 228 -8.48 -44.22 -3.98
CA VAL A 228 -7.06 -44.12 -3.64
C VAL A 228 -6.46 -42.88 -4.30
N ILE A 229 -5.80 -42.03 -3.52
CA ILE A 229 -5.13 -40.83 -4.04
C ILE A 229 -3.69 -41.21 -4.39
N ASP A 230 -3.30 -40.92 -5.63
CA ASP A 230 -1.98 -41.21 -6.16
C ASP A 230 -1.05 -40.00 -5.98
N GLN A 231 -1.52 -38.80 -6.36
CA GLN A 231 -0.80 -37.55 -6.15
C GLN A 231 -1.78 -36.41 -5.87
N ALA A 232 -1.45 -35.54 -4.92
CA ALA A 232 -2.19 -34.31 -4.68
C ALA A 232 -1.25 -33.15 -4.38
N ILE A 233 -1.36 -32.07 -5.16
CA ILE A 233 -0.54 -30.87 -5.07
C ILE A 233 -1.44 -29.67 -4.83
N TYR A 234 -1.19 -28.95 -3.74
CA TYR A 234 -1.86 -27.70 -3.40
C TYR A 234 -0.93 -26.50 -3.65
N GLY A 235 -1.41 -25.46 -4.34
CA GLY A 235 -0.60 -24.28 -4.60
C GLY A 235 -1.13 -23.39 -5.71
N CYS A 236 -0.29 -22.47 -6.19
CA CYS A 236 -0.57 -21.67 -7.38
C CYS A 236 -0.06 -22.44 -8.62
N LEU A 237 -0.97 -23.16 -9.27
CA LEU A 237 -0.66 -23.91 -10.48
C LEU A 237 -0.92 -23.02 -11.69
N SER A 238 0.13 -22.64 -12.41
CA SER A 238 -0.05 -22.00 -13.72
C SER A 238 -0.24 -23.08 -14.79
N PRO A 239 -1.16 -22.92 -15.75
CA PRO A 239 -1.42 -23.92 -16.78
C PRO A 239 -0.26 -24.14 -17.76
N THR A 240 0.78 -23.30 -17.73
CA THR A 240 1.87 -23.26 -18.72
C THR A 240 3.22 -23.72 -18.17
N SER A 241 3.35 -24.02 -16.87
CA SER A 241 4.64 -24.43 -16.30
C SER A 241 4.50 -25.53 -15.26
N ASP A 242 5.50 -26.43 -15.24
CA ASP A 242 5.53 -27.59 -14.35
C ASP A 242 5.44 -27.13 -12.88
N PRO A 243 4.61 -27.81 -12.06
CA PRO A 243 4.35 -27.43 -10.66
C PRO A 243 5.61 -27.40 -9.78
N THR A 244 6.70 -28.01 -10.23
CA THR A 244 8.00 -28.08 -9.56
C THR A 244 8.94 -26.93 -9.92
N THR A 245 8.68 -26.18 -10.99
CA THR A 245 9.56 -25.09 -11.47
C THR A 245 9.17 -23.71 -10.94
N LEU A 246 7.94 -23.55 -10.47
CA LEU A 246 7.45 -22.32 -9.84
C LEU A 246 7.92 -22.24 -8.39
N SER A 247 9.07 -21.59 -8.20
CA SER A 247 9.61 -21.27 -6.87
C SER A 247 9.67 -19.76 -6.71
N ASP A 248 9.04 -19.24 -5.67
CA ASP A 248 9.12 -17.82 -5.32
C ASP A 248 10.06 -17.62 -4.10
N VAL A 249 10.23 -16.38 -3.70
CA VAL A 249 10.95 -15.85 -2.54
C VAL A 249 10.79 -16.74 -1.28
N GLY A 250 9.66 -17.42 -1.08
CA GLY A 250 9.35 -18.31 0.06
C GLY A 250 9.58 -19.82 -0.13
N GLY A 251 9.96 -20.29 -1.32
CA GLY A 251 10.14 -21.71 -1.64
C GLY A 251 9.26 -22.18 -2.81
N PRO A 252 9.09 -23.51 -2.99
CA PRO A 252 8.18 -24.08 -3.99
C PRO A 252 6.76 -23.57 -3.75
N LEU A 253 6.12 -23.07 -4.81
CA LEU A 253 4.72 -22.61 -4.81
C LEU A 253 3.72 -23.76 -4.81
N ALA A 254 4.22 -24.99 -4.72
CA ALA A 254 3.48 -26.23 -4.69
C ALA A 254 3.84 -27.02 -3.42
N PHE A 255 2.81 -27.53 -2.75
CA PHE A 255 2.94 -28.34 -1.54
C PHE A 255 2.20 -29.66 -1.73
N ASP A 256 2.88 -30.77 -1.43
CA ASP A 256 2.29 -32.11 -1.52
C ASP A 256 1.32 -32.33 -0.35
N VAL A 257 0.08 -32.64 -0.67
CA VAL A 257 -1.02 -32.87 0.27
C VAL A 257 -1.64 -34.26 0.10
N THR A 258 -0.90 -35.20 -0.49
CA THR A 258 -1.37 -36.58 -0.72
C THR A 258 -1.70 -37.31 0.57
N ILE A 259 -0.82 -37.22 1.57
CA ILE A 259 -0.96 -37.90 2.87
C ILE A 259 -2.21 -37.42 3.64
N PRO A 260 -2.41 -36.11 3.88
CA PRO A 260 -3.56 -35.64 4.65
C PRO A 260 -4.88 -35.94 3.94
N LEU A 261 -4.94 -35.80 2.61
CA LEU A 261 -6.16 -36.11 1.86
C LEU A 261 -6.50 -37.61 1.89
N GLN A 262 -5.51 -38.50 1.80
CA GLN A 262 -5.76 -39.94 1.89
C GLN A 262 -6.30 -40.34 3.28
N ALA A 263 -5.86 -39.67 4.34
CA ALA A 263 -6.37 -39.90 5.69
C ALA A 263 -7.80 -39.39 5.90
N MET A 264 -8.25 -38.42 5.11
CA MET A 264 -9.61 -37.84 5.18
C MET A 264 -10.67 -38.64 4.41
N ILE A 265 -10.28 -39.70 3.68
CA ILE A 265 -11.23 -40.52 2.92
C ILE A 265 -12.08 -41.34 3.88
N GLU A 266 -13.39 -41.24 3.73
CA GLU A 266 -14.36 -42.05 4.47
C GLU A 266 -15.34 -42.68 3.48
N LYS A 267 -15.49 -44.01 3.55
CA LYS A 267 -16.40 -44.80 2.71
C LYS A 267 -16.20 -44.54 1.21
N SER A 268 -14.95 -44.55 0.73
CA SER A 268 -14.61 -44.28 -0.67
C SER A 268 -15.06 -42.92 -1.23
N HIS A 269 -15.34 -41.93 -0.38
CA HIS A 269 -15.68 -40.56 -0.76
C HIS A 269 -14.77 -39.55 -0.05
N LEU A 270 -14.49 -38.43 -0.72
CA LEU A 270 -13.79 -37.28 -0.14
C LEU A 270 -14.54 -36.00 -0.52
N ARG A 271 -14.81 -35.15 0.48
CA ARG A 271 -15.49 -33.87 0.31
C ARG A 271 -14.69 -32.78 1.02
N LEU A 272 -14.28 -31.77 0.27
CA LEU A 272 -13.70 -30.53 0.77
C LEU A 272 -14.70 -29.40 0.52
N PRO A 273 -15.21 -28.73 1.56
CA PRO A 273 -16.08 -27.58 1.37
C PRO A 273 -15.34 -26.43 0.67
N PRO A 274 -16.04 -25.54 -0.06
CA PRO A 274 -15.45 -24.31 -0.56
C PRO A 274 -15.04 -23.43 0.62
N GLY A 275 -13.80 -22.95 0.64
CA GLY A 275 -13.24 -22.22 1.77
C GLY A 275 -11.73 -22.39 1.86
N ARG A 276 -11.10 -21.91 2.93
CA ARG A 276 -9.63 -21.97 3.09
C ARG A 276 -9.17 -23.39 3.38
N TRP A 277 -8.64 -24.08 2.37
CA TRP A 277 -8.09 -25.44 2.53
C TRP A 277 -6.77 -25.45 3.31
N CYS A 278 -6.13 -24.29 3.45
CA CYS A 278 -4.95 -24.08 4.28
C CYS A 278 -5.17 -24.38 5.76
N ASP A 279 -6.41 -24.27 6.26
CA ASP A 279 -6.75 -24.48 7.67
C ASP A 279 -6.91 -25.98 8.02
N ILE A 280 -6.87 -26.86 7.01
CA ILE A 280 -6.94 -28.30 7.18
C ILE A 280 -5.61 -28.82 7.78
N GLN A 281 -5.68 -29.81 8.66
CA GLN A 281 -4.47 -30.41 9.26
C GLN A 281 -3.58 -31.03 8.19
N GLY A 282 -2.28 -30.72 8.24
CA GLY A 282 -1.31 -31.18 7.23
C GLY A 282 -1.32 -30.36 5.94
N PHE A 283 -2.13 -29.30 5.85
CA PHE A 283 -2.08 -28.29 4.80
C PHE A 283 -1.27 -27.08 5.25
N TYR A 284 -0.78 -26.33 4.27
CA TYR A 284 -0.10 -25.06 4.45
C TYR A 284 -0.21 -24.26 3.14
N ASP A 285 -0.31 -22.93 3.23
CA ASP A 285 -0.36 -22.03 2.07
C ASP A 285 1.05 -21.69 1.57
N PRO A 286 1.50 -22.20 0.39
CA PRO A 286 2.78 -21.79 -0.17
C PRO A 286 2.75 -20.40 -0.84
N CYS A 287 1.56 -19.83 -1.06
CA CYS A 287 1.34 -18.63 -1.89
C CYS A 287 1.02 -17.37 -1.08
N VAL A 288 1.36 -17.34 0.21
CA VAL A 288 1.06 -16.20 1.09
C VAL A 288 1.74 -14.93 0.54
N GLY A 289 0.91 -13.96 0.11
CA GLY A 289 1.35 -12.68 -0.46
C GLY A 289 1.16 -12.56 -1.98
N LEU A 290 0.93 -13.66 -2.70
CA LEU A 290 0.56 -13.67 -4.12
C LEU A 290 -0.97 -13.73 -4.23
N LEU A 291 -1.61 -12.59 -4.00
CA LEU A 291 -3.06 -12.47 -3.94
C LEU A 291 -3.74 -12.56 -5.32
N GLU A 292 -2.99 -12.37 -6.40
CA GLU A 292 -3.54 -12.27 -7.77
C GLU A 292 -3.85 -13.65 -8.39
N ASN A 293 -3.23 -14.73 -7.90
CA ASN A 293 -3.45 -16.05 -8.47
C ASN A 293 -4.36 -16.91 -7.58
N PRO A 294 -5.39 -17.56 -8.15
CA PRO A 294 -6.25 -18.46 -7.38
C PRO A 294 -5.44 -19.67 -6.90
N ARG A 295 -5.60 -20.01 -5.63
CA ARG A 295 -5.06 -21.27 -5.08
C ARG A 295 -5.83 -22.44 -5.68
N GLN A 296 -5.09 -23.41 -6.17
CA GLN A 296 -5.60 -24.59 -6.84
C GLN A 296 -5.09 -25.86 -6.16
N LEU A 297 -5.93 -26.87 -6.17
CA LEU A 297 -5.59 -28.25 -5.80
C LEU A 297 -5.64 -29.09 -7.07
N HIS A 298 -4.51 -29.66 -7.43
CA HIS A 298 -4.40 -30.67 -8.46
C HIS A 298 -4.33 -32.05 -7.82
N LEU A 299 -5.15 -32.97 -8.28
CA LEU A 299 -5.32 -34.28 -7.66
C LEU A 299 -5.48 -35.35 -8.73
N SER A 300 -4.64 -36.39 -8.65
CA SER A 300 -4.77 -37.63 -9.40
C SER A 300 -5.13 -38.78 -8.45
N TYR A 301 -6.16 -39.54 -8.82
CA TYR A 301 -6.70 -40.61 -7.98
C TYR A 301 -7.18 -41.79 -8.82
N THR A 302 -7.19 -42.96 -8.21
CA THR A 302 -7.72 -44.19 -8.79
C THR A 302 -9.00 -44.58 -8.05
N PHE A 303 -10.06 -44.88 -8.80
CA PHE A 303 -11.34 -45.36 -8.29
C PHE A 303 -11.83 -46.51 -9.17
N HIS A 304 -12.13 -47.68 -8.57
CA HIS A 304 -12.52 -48.89 -9.31
C HIS A 304 -11.56 -49.22 -10.48
N ASN A 305 -10.24 -49.18 -10.23
CA ASN A 305 -9.18 -49.39 -11.23
C ASN A 305 -9.18 -48.42 -12.42
N SER A 306 -9.90 -47.30 -12.34
CA SER A 306 -9.85 -46.22 -13.33
C SER A 306 -9.14 -45.00 -12.75
N SER A 307 -8.17 -44.47 -13.47
CA SER A 307 -7.46 -43.24 -13.10
C SER A 307 -8.27 -42.00 -13.44
N HIS A 308 -8.22 -41.02 -12.56
CA HIS A 308 -8.93 -39.75 -12.65
C HIS A 308 -7.99 -38.61 -12.27
N GLU A 309 -8.18 -37.46 -12.89
CA GLU A 309 -7.37 -36.26 -12.68
C GLU A 309 -8.29 -35.04 -12.60
N VAL A 310 -8.04 -34.16 -11.64
CA VAL A 310 -8.85 -32.98 -11.43
C VAL A 310 -8.01 -31.83 -10.90
N THR A 311 -8.24 -30.63 -11.43
CA THR A 311 -7.69 -29.37 -10.92
C THR A 311 -8.85 -28.48 -10.50
N VAL A 312 -8.90 -28.11 -9.21
CA VAL A 312 -10.01 -27.33 -8.65
C VAL A 312 -9.50 -26.10 -7.90
N ASN A 313 -10.21 -24.98 -8.03
CA ASN A 313 -9.93 -23.77 -7.26
C ASN A 313 -10.51 -23.88 -5.83
N GLU A 314 -9.82 -23.26 -4.87
CA GLU A 314 -10.21 -23.22 -3.45
C GLU A 314 -11.67 -22.78 -3.22
N ASN A 315 -12.19 -21.87 -4.05
CA ASN A 315 -13.55 -21.33 -3.93
C ASN A 315 -14.68 -22.28 -4.39
N GLN A 316 -14.37 -23.34 -5.14
CA GLN A 316 -15.40 -24.21 -5.74
C GLN A 316 -15.76 -25.42 -4.86
N GLY A 317 -14.89 -25.79 -3.91
CA GLY A 317 -15.04 -27.04 -3.17
C GLY A 317 -14.67 -28.25 -4.02
N LEU A 318 -14.33 -29.37 -3.40
CA LEU A 318 -14.01 -30.63 -4.09
C LEU A 318 -14.90 -31.75 -3.58
N ALA A 319 -15.53 -32.50 -4.47
CA ALA A 319 -16.20 -33.75 -4.13
C ALA A 319 -15.74 -34.82 -5.11
N ILE A 320 -15.15 -35.90 -4.59
CA ILE A 320 -14.69 -37.05 -5.39
C ILE A 320 -15.21 -38.35 -4.78
N PRO A 321 -15.48 -39.39 -5.58
CA PRO A 321 -15.24 -39.51 -7.04
C PRO A 321 -16.36 -38.89 -7.90
N MET A 322 -16.00 -38.33 -9.06
CA MET A 322 -16.93 -37.91 -10.11
C MET A 322 -16.54 -38.51 -11.47
N SER A 323 -17.52 -38.96 -12.26
CA SER A 323 -17.28 -39.57 -13.57
C SER A 323 -16.63 -38.62 -14.59
N LYS A 324 -16.79 -37.30 -14.40
CA LYS A 324 -16.21 -36.27 -15.27
C LYS A 324 -14.68 -36.18 -15.19
N HIS A 325 -14.08 -36.71 -14.13
CA HIS A 325 -12.63 -36.62 -13.91
C HIS A 325 -11.88 -37.81 -14.50
N LYS A 326 -12.57 -38.77 -15.12
CA LYS A 326 -11.95 -39.99 -15.63
C LYS A 326 -11.01 -39.64 -16.76
N VAL A 327 -9.75 -40.04 -16.64
CA VAL A 327 -8.76 -39.91 -17.70
C VAL A 327 -8.81 -41.17 -18.53
N GLU A 328 -9.16 -41.05 -19.80
CA GLU A 328 -9.02 -42.14 -20.75
C GLU A 328 -7.54 -42.24 -21.13
N ILE A 329 -6.89 -43.30 -20.63
CA ILE A 329 -5.53 -43.63 -21.02
C ILE A 329 -5.62 -44.12 -22.48
N PRO A 330 -4.91 -43.50 -23.44
CA PRO A 330 -4.96 -43.86 -24.85
C PRO A 330 -4.39 -45.25 -25.15
#